data_AF-A0A1B6D6C0-F1
#
_entry.id   AF-A0A1B6D6C0-F1
#
_cell.length_a   1.000
_cell.length_b   1.000
_cell.length_c   1.000
_cell.angle_alpha   90.00
_cell.angle_beta   90.00
_cell.angle_gamma   90.00
#
_symmetry.space_group_name_H-M   'P 1'
#
loop_
_entity.id
_entity.type
_entity.pdbx_description
1 polymer ?
#
loop_
_entity_poly.entity_id
_entity_poly.type
_entity_poly.pdbx_seq_one_letter_code
_entity_poly.pdbx_strand_id
1 'polypeptide(L)'
;QARNISTTSTTTSTQTPEVHTTTPLESHNYQGLPKLHVGLVVPQRAFATRDYKKTVTTALLALSRKMVVFKTLELTVHMDMKSLTPSPRDILSSLCKEFLSKNVSAILYLMNYEKYGRSTASTQYFLQLAGYLGIP
;
A
#
# COMPACT_ATOMS: atom_id res chain seq x y z
N GLN A 1 19.78 0.87 -52.92
CA GLN A 1 19.53 1.60 -51.67
C GLN A 1 19.45 0.58 -50.54
N ALA A 2 20.53 0.45 -49.77
CA ALA A 2 20.67 -0.55 -48.71
C ALA A 2 20.11 0.00 -47.39
N ARG A 3 19.26 -0.80 -46.72
CA ARG A 3 18.70 -0.52 -45.38
C ARG A 3 19.76 -0.84 -44.32
N ASN A 4 20.25 0.19 -43.64
CA ASN A 4 21.10 0.03 -42.46
C ASN A 4 20.25 -0.43 -41.26
N ILE A 5 20.64 -1.58 -40.70
CA ILE A 5 20.10 -2.15 -39.46
C ILE A 5 20.96 -1.61 -38.33
N SER A 6 20.45 -0.63 -37.56
CA SER A 6 21.12 -0.17 -36.35
C SER A 6 20.91 -1.18 -35.23
N THR A 7 21.97 -1.90 -34.90
CA THR A 7 22.08 -2.77 -33.72
C THR A 7 22.66 -1.93 -32.59
N THR A 8 21.85 -1.53 -31.62
CA THR A 8 22.34 -0.83 -30.41
C THR A 8 22.71 -1.86 -29.36
N SER A 9 24.01 -2.03 -29.15
CA SER A 9 24.58 -2.79 -28.03
C SER A 9 24.88 -1.80 -26.90
N THR A 10 24.22 -1.93 -25.74
CA THR A 10 24.53 -1.10 -24.57
C THR A 10 25.44 -1.87 -23.62
N THR A 11 26.65 -1.34 -23.47
CA THR A 11 27.74 -1.80 -22.60
C THR A 11 27.41 -1.70 -21.12
N THR A 12 27.67 -2.81 -20.40
CA THR A 12 27.72 -2.90 -18.94
C THR A 12 28.92 -2.15 -18.38
N SER A 13 28.68 -1.17 -17.51
CA SER A 13 29.69 -0.53 -16.67
C SER A 13 29.58 -1.09 -15.26
N THR A 14 30.61 -1.81 -14.83
CA THR A 14 30.82 -2.27 -13.45
C THR A 14 31.22 -1.08 -12.59
N GLN A 15 30.34 -0.65 -11.69
CA GLN A 15 30.68 0.29 -10.60
C GLN A 15 30.54 -0.41 -9.26
N THR A 16 31.64 -0.36 -8.52
CA THR A 16 31.90 -0.82 -7.16
C THR A 16 30.87 -0.29 -6.16
N PRO A 17 30.42 -1.07 -5.16
CA PRO A 17 29.45 -0.63 -4.17
C PRO A 17 30.06 0.45 -3.26
N GLU A 18 29.58 1.70 -3.39
CA GLU A 18 29.76 2.71 -2.35
C GLU A 18 28.96 2.28 -1.12
N VAL A 19 29.69 2.02 -0.05
CA VAL A 19 29.16 1.83 1.31
C VAL A 19 28.50 3.14 1.71
N HIS A 20 27.17 3.21 1.58
CA HIS A 20 26.40 4.21 2.29
C HIS A 20 26.54 3.95 3.78
N THR A 21 27.43 4.73 4.38
CA THR A 21 27.53 4.99 5.81
C THR A 21 26.12 5.04 6.40
N THR A 22 25.80 4.03 7.21
CA THR A 22 24.65 4.02 8.10
C THR A 22 24.67 5.31 8.90
N THR A 23 23.81 6.25 8.54
CA THR A 23 23.43 7.36 9.39
C THR A 23 22.95 6.75 10.71
N PRO A 24 23.54 7.12 11.87
CA PRO A 24 23.00 6.70 13.15
C PRO A 24 21.53 7.10 13.17
N LEU A 25 20.64 6.13 13.46
CA LEU A 25 19.23 6.38 13.74
C LEU A 25 19.15 7.57 14.70
N GLU A 26 18.72 8.73 14.17
CA GLU A 26 18.44 9.91 14.99
C GLU A 26 17.46 9.47 16.07
N SER A 27 17.94 9.54 17.32
CA SER A 27 17.16 9.27 18.50
C SER A 27 16.13 10.38 18.67
N HIS A 28 15.07 10.33 17.89
CA HIS A 28 13.88 11.10 18.17
C HIS A 28 13.29 10.59 19.48
N ASN A 29 13.15 11.52 20.42
CA ASN A 29 12.56 11.31 21.73
C ASN A 29 11.06 11.01 21.54
N TYR A 30 10.71 9.78 21.14
CA TYR A 30 9.34 9.37 20.94
C TYR A 30 8.64 9.27 22.30
N GLN A 31 7.99 10.35 22.74
CA GLN A 31 7.12 10.36 23.93
C GLN A 31 5.78 9.61 23.71
N GLY A 32 5.77 8.56 22.89
CA GLY A 32 4.60 7.75 22.58
C GLY A 32 4.96 6.48 21.80
N LEU A 33 4.03 5.53 21.74
CA LEU A 33 4.22 4.32 20.93
C LEU A 33 4.41 4.72 19.45
N PRO A 34 5.34 4.07 18.72
CA PRO A 34 5.46 4.23 17.27
C PRO A 34 4.12 4.01 16.58
N LYS A 35 3.74 4.94 15.70
CA LYS A 35 2.47 4.88 14.96
C LYS A 35 2.68 4.15 13.64
N LEU A 36 1.88 3.10 13.41
CA LEU A 36 1.88 2.34 12.17
C LEU A 36 0.57 2.62 11.42
N HIS A 37 0.66 3.26 10.27
CA HIS A 37 -0.49 3.56 9.42
C HIS A 37 -0.61 2.51 8.31
N VAL A 38 -1.80 1.92 8.18
CA VAL A 38 -2.12 0.90 7.17
C VAL A 38 -3.37 1.33 6.40
N GLY A 39 -3.32 1.23 5.07
CA GLY A 39 -4.47 1.47 4.20
C GLY A 39 -5.33 0.22 4.10
N LEU A 40 -6.64 0.40 4.00
CA LEU A 40 -7.59 -0.68 3.80
C LEU A 40 -8.59 -0.26 2.73
N VAL A 41 -8.53 -0.92 1.57
CA VAL A 41 -9.55 -0.75 0.52
C VAL A 41 -10.59 -1.87 0.65
N VAL A 42 -11.87 -1.50 0.70
CA VAL A 42 -12.99 -2.44 0.79
C VAL A 42 -14.06 -2.13 -0.25
N PRO A 43 -14.90 -3.09 -0.64
CA PRO A 43 -15.96 -2.82 -1.60
C PRO A 43 -17.06 -1.99 -0.94
N GLN A 44 -17.50 -0.96 -1.67
CA GLN A 44 -18.58 -0.06 -1.29
C GLN A 44 -19.88 -0.84 -1.16
N ARG A 45 -20.55 -0.65 -0.02
CA ARG A 45 -21.89 -1.14 0.26
C ARG A 45 -22.65 -0.03 0.98
N ALA A 46 -23.90 0.20 0.59
CA ALA A 46 -24.69 1.37 1.00
C ALA A 46 -24.73 1.65 2.51
N PHE A 47 -24.59 0.62 3.36
CA PHE A 47 -24.68 0.75 4.82
C PHE A 47 -23.59 0.01 5.61
N ALA A 48 -22.55 -0.52 4.95
CA ALA A 48 -21.58 -1.40 5.62
C ALA A 48 -20.43 -0.67 6.33
N THR A 49 -20.37 0.67 6.27
CA THR A 49 -19.28 1.44 6.90
C THR A 49 -19.08 1.10 8.37
N ARG A 50 -20.18 0.99 9.10
CA ARG A 50 -20.17 0.64 10.52
C ARG A 50 -19.70 -0.79 10.75
N ASP A 51 -20.15 -1.72 9.92
CA ASP A 51 -19.80 -3.13 10.03
C ASP A 51 -18.32 -3.37 9.72
N TYR A 52 -17.79 -2.69 8.70
CA TYR A 52 -16.36 -2.72 8.40
C TYR A 52 -15.55 -2.13 9.54
N LYS A 53 -15.91 -0.96 10.07
CA LYS A 53 -15.23 -0.37 11.24
C LYS A 53 -15.25 -1.32 12.43
N LYS A 54 -16.39 -1.92 12.75
CA LYS A 54 -16.52 -2.89 13.84
C LYS A 54 -15.61 -4.11 13.63
N THR A 55 -15.55 -4.63 12.41
CA THR A 55 -14.72 -5.78 12.05
C THR A 55 -13.24 -5.44 12.15
N VAL A 56 -12.83 -4.27 11.66
CA VAL A 56 -11.46 -3.76 11.78
C VAL A 56 -11.07 -3.63 13.25
N THR A 57 -11.88 -2.97 14.08
CA THR A 57 -11.61 -2.87 15.53
C THR A 57 -11.47 -4.24 16.18
N THR A 58 -12.35 -5.18 15.84
CA THR A 58 -12.29 -6.55 16.36
C THR A 58 -11.00 -7.27 15.95
N ALA A 59 -10.59 -7.11 14.69
CA ALA A 59 -9.36 -7.68 14.16
C ALA A 59 -8.12 -7.08 14.83
N LEU A 60 -8.09 -5.76 15.04
CA LEU A 60 -7.00 -5.08 15.75
C LEU A 60 -6.85 -5.59 17.19
N LEU A 61 -7.97 -5.77 17.91
CA LEU A 61 -7.97 -6.34 19.26
C LEU A 61 -7.49 -7.80 19.28
N ALA A 62 -7.88 -8.60 18.29
CA ALA A 62 -7.41 -9.99 18.18
C ALA A 62 -5.91 -10.03 17.86
N LEU A 63 -5.43 -9.14 17.00
CA LEU A 63 -4.05 -9.05 16.56
C LEU A 63 -3.12 -8.65 17.73
N SER A 64 -3.49 -7.62 18.50
CA SER A 64 -2.71 -7.18 19.66
C SER A 64 -2.64 -8.23 20.77
N ARG A 65 -3.64 -9.11 20.88
CA ARG A 65 -3.62 -10.26 21.80
C ARG A 65 -2.68 -11.35 21.33
N LYS A 66 -2.65 -11.64 20.03
CA LYS A 66 -1.85 -12.73 19.45
C LYS A 66 -0.36 -12.37 19.30
N MET A 67 -0.05 -11.12 19.00
CA MET A 67 1.30 -10.71 18.61
C MET A 67 1.80 -9.56 19.49
N VAL A 68 2.92 -9.79 20.17
CA VAL A 68 3.52 -8.84 21.12
C VAL A 68 3.94 -7.53 20.44
N VAL A 69 4.39 -7.61 19.19
CA VAL A 69 4.80 -6.43 18.38
C VAL A 69 3.69 -5.39 18.27
N PHE A 70 2.43 -5.82 18.18
CA PHE A 70 1.28 -4.90 18.07
C PHE A 70 0.82 -4.32 19.43
N LYS A 71 1.50 -4.67 20.53
CA LYS A 71 1.32 -4.02 21.84
C LYS A 71 2.25 -2.82 22.02
N THR A 72 3.37 -2.80 21.30
CA THR A 72 4.39 -1.76 21.39
C THR A 72 4.24 -0.71 20.29
N LEU A 73 3.21 -0.79 19.45
CA LEU A 73 2.92 0.17 18.39
C LEU A 73 1.43 0.52 18.36
N GLU A 74 1.12 1.72 17.86
CA GLU A 74 -0.24 2.19 17.64
C GLU A 74 -0.63 1.95 16.18
N LEU A 75 -1.37 0.88 15.92
CA LEU A 75 -1.84 0.54 14.56
C LEU A 75 -3.10 1.33 14.20
N THR A 76 -2.99 2.20 13.20
CA THR A 76 -4.10 3.00 12.66
C THR A 76 -4.47 2.52 11.26
N VAL A 77 -5.75 2.23 11.05
CA VAL A 77 -6.27 1.76 9.75
C VAL A 77 -7.03 2.88 9.05
N HIS A 78 -6.60 3.24 7.84
CA HIS A 78 -7.27 4.20 6.96
C HIS A 78 -8.10 3.45 5.93
N MET A 79 -9.40 3.43 6.16
CA MET A 79 -10.34 2.71 5.29
C MET A 79 -10.85 3.60 4.16
N ASP A 80 -10.82 3.07 2.95
CA ASP A 80 -11.39 3.65 1.76
C ASP A 80 -12.34 2.65 1.08
N MET A 81 -13.53 3.11 0.72
CA MET A 81 -14.56 2.28 0.09
C MET A 81 -14.61 2.57 -1.38
N LYS A 82 -14.40 1.53 -2.19
CA LYS A 82 -14.42 1.68 -3.64
C LYS A 82 -15.60 0.95 -4.25
N SER A 83 -16.14 1.54 -5.32
CA SER A 83 -17.05 0.82 -6.19
C SER A 83 -16.36 -0.44 -6.71
N LEU A 84 -17.14 -1.35 -7.27
CA LEU A 84 -16.61 -2.62 -7.75
C LEU A 84 -15.52 -2.45 -8.82
N THR A 85 -15.73 -1.51 -9.73
CA THR A 85 -14.83 -1.17 -10.83
C THR A 85 -14.52 0.32 -10.74
N PRO A 86 -13.63 0.73 -9.82
CA PRO A 86 -13.29 2.14 -9.68
C PRO A 86 -12.55 2.61 -10.94
N SER A 87 -12.73 3.87 -11.31
CA SER A 87 -11.97 4.43 -12.43
C SER A 87 -10.49 4.57 -12.04
N PRO A 88 -9.56 4.61 -13.01
CA PRO A 88 -8.14 4.91 -12.73
C PRO A 88 -7.94 6.21 -11.94
N ARG A 89 -8.80 7.21 -12.18
CA ARG A 89 -8.78 8.49 -11.46
C ARG A 89 -9.22 8.34 -10.01
N ASP A 90 -10.23 7.51 -9.73
CA ASP A 90 -10.69 7.25 -8.36
C ASP A 90 -9.64 6.51 -7.54
N ILE A 91 -8.90 5.60 -8.17
CA ILE A 91 -7.78 4.87 -7.56
C ILE A 91 -6.67 5.86 -7.17
N LEU A 92 -6.24 6.70 -8.12
CA LEU A 92 -5.21 7.70 -7.89
C LEU A 92 -5.62 8.68 -6.78
N SER A 93 -6.87 9.13 -6.79
CA SER A 93 -7.35 10.04 -5.75
C SER A 93 -7.22 9.45 -4.35
N SER A 94 -7.49 8.15 -4.18
CA SER A 94 -7.34 7.49 -2.88
C SER A 94 -5.89 7.28 -2.48
N LEU A 95 -5.04 6.83 -3.40
CA LEU A 95 -3.62 6.67 -3.12
C LEU A 95 -3.02 8.01 -2.67
N CYS A 96 -3.29 9.09 -3.42
CA CYS A 96 -2.74 10.40 -3.10
C CYS A 96 -3.34 11.05 -1.84
N LYS A 97 -4.67 11.02 -1.68
CA LYS A 97 -5.34 11.79 -0.61
C LYS A 97 -5.57 11.02 0.67
N GLU A 98 -5.72 9.70 0.60
CA GLU A 98 -6.07 8.88 1.77
C GLU A 98 -4.90 8.08 2.32
N PHE A 99 -3.93 7.69 1.48
CA PHE A 99 -2.82 6.82 1.89
C PHE A 99 -1.48 7.57 1.97
N LEU A 100 -1.06 8.24 0.90
CA LEU A 100 0.21 8.97 0.86
C LEU A 100 0.23 10.14 1.84
N SER A 101 -0.88 10.90 1.94
CA SER A 101 -1.00 12.01 2.90
C SER A 101 -0.94 11.60 4.37
N LYS A 102 -1.15 10.30 4.67
CA LYS A 102 -1.23 9.75 6.02
C LYS A 102 -0.06 8.81 6.35
N ASN A 103 0.99 8.80 5.54
CA ASN A 103 2.17 7.95 5.72
C ASN A 103 1.83 6.46 5.87
N VAL A 104 0.93 5.96 5.01
CA VAL A 104 0.59 4.54 4.98
C VAL A 104 1.77 3.69 4.52
N SER A 105 2.05 2.64 5.29
CA SER A 105 3.18 1.72 5.07
C SER A 105 2.83 0.47 4.28
N ALA A 106 1.56 0.06 4.28
CA ALA A 106 1.06 -1.10 3.55
C ALA A 106 -0.44 -0.91 3.26
N ILE A 107 -0.94 -1.48 2.17
CA ILE A 107 -2.37 -1.37 1.83
C ILE A 107 -2.99 -2.75 1.67
N LEU A 108 -3.95 -3.07 2.54
CA LEU A 108 -4.78 -4.25 2.37
C LEU A 108 -5.91 -3.96 1.38
N TYR A 109 -5.86 -4.59 0.21
CA TYR A 109 -6.86 -4.42 -0.84
C TYR A 109 -7.84 -5.60 -0.86
N LEU A 110 -9.03 -5.40 -0.28
CA LEU A 110 -10.10 -6.40 -0.24
C LEU A 110 -11.13 -6.09 -1.32
N MET A 111 -11.25 -6.99 -2.30
CA MET A 111 -12.31 -6.96 -3.30
C MET A 111 -12.97 -8.33 -3.41
N ASN A 112 -14.19 -8.35 -3.95
CA ASN A 112 -14.96 -9.58 -4.05
C ASN A 112 -14.48 -10.42 -5.25
N TYR A 113 -13.35 -11.11 -5.08
CA TYR A 113 -12.70 -11.91 -6.12
C TYR A 113 -13.57 -13.05 -6.63
N GLU A 114 -14.40 -13.66 -5.77
CA GLU A 114 -15.24 -14.79 -6.16
C GLU A 114 -16.35 -14.38 -7.13
N LYS A 115 -16.92 -13.19 -6.94
CA LYS A 115 -18.03 -12.72 -7.76
C LYS A 115 -17.58 -12.09 -9.09
N TYR A 116 -16.36 -11.56 -9.16
CA TYR A 116 -15.91 -10.73 -10.30
C TYR A 116 -14.60 -11.20 -10.96
N GLY A 117 -14.09 -12.37 -10.56
CA GLY A 117 -12.94 -13.02 -11.17
C GLY A 117 -11.58 -12.48 -10.70
N ARG A 118 -10.50 -13.14 -11.15
CA ARG A 118 -9.11 -12.90 -10.70
C ARG A 118 -8.53 -11.53 -11.07
N SER A 119 -9.20 -10.70 -11.86
CA SER A 119 -8.64 -9.42 -12.29
C SER A 119 -9.72 -8.48 -12.78
N THR A 120 -10.16 -7.58 -11.91
CA THR A 120 -10.71 -6.33 -12.43
C THR A 120 -9.53 -5.51 -12.96
N ALA A 121 -9.68 -4.86 -14.13
CA ALA A 121 -8.65 -3.99 -14.69
C ALA A 121 -8.19 -2.90 -13.69
N SER A 122 -9.15 -2.43 -12.88
CA SER A 122 -8.92 -1.52 -11.76
C SER A 122 -7.99 -2.07 -10.68
N THR A 123 -8.09 -3.35 -10.31
CA THR A 123 -7.18 -3.97 -9.33
C THR A 123 -5.76 -4.02 -9.85
N GLN A 124 -5.57 -4.37 -11.12
CA GLN A 124 -4.23 -4.39 -11.71
C GLN A 124 -3.60 -3.01 -11.73
N TYR A 125 -4.36 -1.99 -12.15
CA TYR A 125 -3.89 -0.61 -12.12
C TYR A 125 -3.54 -0.14 -10.70
N PHE A 126 -4.37 -0.49 -9.71
CA PHE A 126 -4.09 -0.20 -8.31
C PHE A 126 -2.77 -0.82 -7.84
N LEU A 127 -2.58 -2.12 -8.08
CA LEU A 127 -1.38 -2.84 -7.65
C LEU A 127 -0.11 -2.32 -8.34
N GLN A 128 -0.20 -1.96 -9.62
CA GLN A 128 0.91 -1.34 -10.34
C GLN A 128 1.32 0.00 -9.73
N LEU A 129 0.35 0.85 -9.38
CA LEU A 129 0.63 2.13 -8.74
C LEU A 129 1.17 1.97 -7.31
N ALA A 130 0.60 1.05 -6.53
CA ALA A 130 1.11 0.74 -5.18
C ALA A 130 2.57 0.26 -5.25
N GLY A 131 2.86 -0.65 -6.18
CA GLY A 131 4.22 -1.14 -6.46
C GLY A 131 5.16 -0.02 -6.93
N TYR A 132 4.69 0.89 -7.78
CA TYR A 132 5.47 2.06 -8.21
C TYR A 132 5.82 2.99 -7.04
N LEU A 133 4.91 3.14 -6.08
CA LEU A 133 5.10 3.93 -4.87
C LEU A 133 5.90 3.19 -3.78
N GLY A 134 6.27 1.92 -4.01
CA GLY A 134 6.95 1.09 -3.03
C GLY A 134 6.08 0.70 -1.82
N ILE A 135 4.75 0.76 -1.96
CA ILE A 135 3.83 0.39 -0.88
C ILE A 135 3.36 -1.06 -1.12
N PRO A 136 3.70 -2.00 -0.22
CA PRO A 136 3.27 -3.39 -0.32
C PRO A 136 1.78 -3.59 -0.08
#